data_AF-A0A0F9B0X2-F1
#
_entry.id   AF-A0A0F9B0X2-F1
#
_cell.length_a   1.000
_cell.length_b   1.000
_cell.length_c   1.000
_cell.angle_alpha   90.00
_cell.angle_beta   90.00
_cell.angle_gamma   90.00
#
_symmetry.space_group_name_H-M   'P 1'
#
loop_
_entity.id
_entity.type
_entity.pdbx_description
1 polymer ?
#
loop_
_entity_poly.entity_id
_entity_poly.type
_entity_poly.pdbx_seq_one_letter_code
_entity_poly.pdbx_strand_id
1 'polypeptide(L)'
;MRVPKYLSPTSLAKWHDNQEDYYLQYLADKRPPRFPQTQPMAVGSAFDAHVKSYYHERLFGKGHDPRFEFDTIFEEQVEKHNRDWARKAGLYVFECYKTSGALNDLLYELANSKSDPRFEFTLDSEINGVPLLGKPDLYYIHHDGSPIILDWKVNGFCSKYAKSPNKGYLRIRDGWKGVPSRNANGMHKHAQPMRINGVLINISIFLEDVDATWATQLSTYAWLCGAEVGSEFVCAL
;
A
#
# COMPACT_ATOMS: atom_id res chain seq x y z
N MET A 1 8.84 -28.07 15.26
CA MET A 1 8.73 -27.09 14.16
C MET A 1 7.25 -26.88 13.86
N ARG A 2 6.81 -25.63 13.95
CA ARG A 2 5.41 -25.23 13.74
C ARG A 2 5.06 -25.24 12.26
N VAL A 3 3.80 -25.52 11.97
CA VAL A 3 3.21 -25.35 10.63
C VAL A 3 2.48 -24.01 10.59
N PRO A 4 2.82 -23.09 9.67
CA PRO A 4 2.08 -21.84 9.49
C PRO A 4 0.61 -22.11 9.17
N LYS A 5 -0.31 -21.36 9.79
CA LYS A 5 -1.75 -21.46 9.50
C LYS A 5 -2.11 -20.85 8.14
N TYR A 6 -1.31 -19.89 7.69
CA TYR A 6 -1.46 -19.15 6.45
C TYR A 6 -0.11 -18.60 6.03
N LEU A 7 -0.01 -18.17 4.77
CA LEU A 7 1.08 -17.36 4.24
C LEU A 7 0.55 -15.95 3.96
N SER A 8 1.33 -14.92 4.30
CA SER A 8 1.04 -13.54 3.94
C SER A 8 2.13 -12.99 3.02
N PRO A 9 1.88 -11.91 2.27
CA PRO A 9 2.91 -11.28 1.45
C PRO A 9 4.19 -10.97 2.23
N THR A 10 4.05 -10.47 3.47
CA THR A 10 5.19 -10.19 4.35
C THR A 10 5.95 -11.45 4.76
N SER A 11 5.26 -12.57 5.02
CA SER A 11 5.94 -13.83 5.37
C SER A 11 6.67 -14.41 4.17
N LEU A 12 6.07 -14.35 2.97
CA LEU A 12 6.71 -14.78 1.72
C LEU A 12 7.94 -13.93 1.39
N ALA A 13 7.81 -12.60 1.45
CA ALA A 13 8.93 -11.68 1.25
C ALA A 13 10.08 -12.01 2.22
N LYS A 14 9.75 -12.29 3.49
CA LYS A 14 10.75 -12.65 4.49
C LYS A 14 11.45 -13.97 4.18
N TRP A 15 10.73 -14.97 3.68
CA TRP A 15 11.33 -16.24 3.25
C TRP A 15 12.35 -16.05 2.13
N HIS A 16 12.04 -15.20 1.15
CA HIS A 16 12.95 -14.91 0.04
C HIS A 16 14.15 -14.05 0.44
N ASP A 17 13.96 -13.12 1.37
CA ASP A 17 15.01 -12.22 1.85
C ASP A 17 15.97 -12.93 2.84
N ASN A 18 15.43 -13.58 3.86
CA ASN A 18 16.21 -14.25 4.90
C ASN A 18 15.44 -15.45 5.51
N GLN A 19 15.83 -16.66 5.10
CA GLN A 19 15.22 -17.91 5.56
C GLN A 19 15.45 -18.19 7.05
N GLU A 20 16.54 -17.72 7.65
CA GLU A 20 16.81 -17.86 9.08
C GLU A 20 15.82 -17.03 9.90
N ASP A 21 15.64 -15.76 9.52
CA ASP A 21 14.62 -14.89 10.12
C ASP A 21 13.22 -15.50 9.96
N TYR A 22 12.91 -16.05 8.78
CA TYR A 22 11.63 -16.70 8.54
C TYR A 22 11.45 -17.90 9.47
N TYR A 23 12.47 -18.75 9.61
CA TYR A 23 12.44 -19.88 10.53
C TYR A 23 12.16 -19.41 11.96
N LEU A 24 12.93 -18.43 12.46
CA LEU A 24 12.79 -17.91 13.82
C LEU A 24 11.39 -17.34 14.08
N GLN A 25 10.81 -16.62 13.12
CA GLN A 25 9.53 -15.93 13.29
C GLN A 25 8.31 -16.85 13.10
N TYR A 26 8.37 -17.78 12.15
CA TYR A 26 7.20 -18.53 11.70
C TYR A 26 7.25 -20.03 12.04
N LEU A 27 8.43 -20.64 12.07
CA LEU A 27 8.58 -22.10 12.19
C LEU A 27 9.12 -22.56 13.56
N ALA A 28 9.86 -21.71 14.27
CA ALA A 28 10.45 -22.05 15.57
C ALA A 28 9.37 -22.31 16.63
N ASP A 29 9.55 -23.37 17.42
CA ASP A 29 8.61 -23.74 18.49
C ASP A 29 8.60 -22.70 19.61
N LYS A 30 9.76 -22.10 19.90
CA LYS A 30 9.93 -20.96 20.82
C LYS A 30 10.35 -19.73 20.01
N ARG A 31 9.40 -18.84 19.74
CA ARG A 31 9.65 -17.61 18.96
C ARG A 31 10.43 -16.58 19.77
N PRO A 32 11.47 -15.95 19.20
CA PRO A 32 12.03 -14.75 19.80
C PRO A 32 11.00 -13.61 19.78
N PRO A 33 11.20 -12.56 20.59
CA PRO A 33 10.42 -11.32 20.48
C PRO A 33 10.42 -10.79 19.04
N ARG A 34 9.31 -10.16 18.63
CA ARG A 34 9.23 -9.51 17.30
C ARG A 34 10.31 -8.42 17.22
N PHE A 35 10.96 -8.32 16.06
CA PHE A 35 11.85 -7.20 15.79
C PHE A 35 11.08 -5.87 15.92
N PRO A 36 11.68 -4.86 16.57
CA PRO A 36 11.01 -3.57 16.75
C PRO A 36 10.79 -2.89 15.40
N GLN A 37 9.69 -2.16 15.30
CA GLN A 37 9.39 -1.35 14.12
C GLN A 37 10.52 -0.34 13.88
N THR A 38 11.01 -0.29 12.63
CA THR A 38 12.00 0.71 12.21
C THR A 38 11.35 2.06 11.95
N GLN A 39 12.14 3.14 12.00
CA GLN A 39 11.66 4.48 11.66
C GLN A 39 11.01 4.55 10.26
N PRO A 40 11.61 4.04 9.16
CA PRO A 40 10.95 4.04 7.85
C PRO A 40 9.57 3.36 7.85
N MET A 41 9.43 2.22 8.54
CA MET A 41 8.15 1.53 8.67
C MET A 41 7.13 2.37 9.44
N ALA A 42 7.56 3.03 10.53
CA ALA A 42 6.70 3.89 11.33
C ALA A 42 6.20 5.12 10.57
N VAL A 43 6.99 5.69 9.65
CA VAL A 43 6.51 6.78 8.77
C VAL A 43 5.43 6.30 7.82
N GLY A 44 5.60 5.12 7.22
CA GLY A 44 4.58 4.50 6.37
C GLY A 44 3.26 4.32 7.12
N SER A 45 3.31 3.69 8.30
CA SER A 45 2.13 3.51 9.15
C SER A 45 1.48 4.82 9.58
N ALA A 46 2.27 5.83 9.95
CA ALA A 46 1.73 7.14 10.33
C ALA A 46 1.10 7.89 9.13
N PHE A 47 1.67 7.74 7.93
CA PHE A 47 1.10 8.26 6.69
C PHE A 47 -0.23 7.57 6.37
N ASP A 48 -0.27 6.24 6.45
CA ASP A 48 -1.49 5.46 6.20
C ASP A 48 -2.62 5.86 7.15
N ALA A 49 -2.32 6.06 8.43
CA ALA A 49 -3.28 6.56 9.41
C ALA A 49 -3.89 7.91 8.99
N HIS A 50 -3.08 8.85 8.52
CA HIS A 50 -3.58 10.13 8.01
C HIS A 50 -4.45 9.97 6.77
N VAL A 51 -3.99 9.18 5.79
CA VAL A 51 -4.69 9.00 4.52
C VAL A 51 -6.03 8.29 4.71
N LYS A 52 -6.03 7.17 5.44
CA LYS A 52 -7.23 6.37 5.70
C LYS A 52 -8.26 7.16 6.52
N SER A 53 -7.82 7.87 7.57
CA SER A 53 -8.71 8.72 8.35
C SER A 53 -9.30 9.86 7.52
N TYR A 54 -8.48 10.52 6.70
CA TYR A 54 -8.96 11.58 5.80
C TYR A 54 -10.00 11.07 4.80
N TYR A 55 -9.72 9.98 4.09
CA TYR A 55 -10.68 9.45 3.11
C TYR A 55 -11.98 8.99 3.77
N HIS A 56 -11.89 8.28 4.88
CA HIS A 56 -13.08 7.79 5.58
C HIS A 56 -13.96 8.96 6.06
N GLU A 57 -13.38 10.00 6.66
CA GLU A 57 -14.12 11.20 7.05
C GLU A 57 -14.77 11.89 5.85
N ARG A 58 -14.08 11.98 4.71
CA ARG A 58 -14.60 12.66 3.51
C ARG A 58 -15.69 11.88 2.78
N LEU A 59 -15.64 10.56 2.80
CA LEU A 59 -16.60 9.69 2.11
C LEU A 59 -17.83 9.41 2.97
N PHE A 60 -17.65 9.15 4.26
CA PHE A 60 -18.72 8.66 5.13
C PHE A 60 -19.12 9.65 6.23
N GLY A 61 -18.37 10.74 6.40
CA GLY A 61 -18.58 11.73 7.45
C GLY A 61 -17.72 11.48 8.69
N LYS A 62 -17.51 12.56 9.45
CA LYS A 62 -16.69 12.54 10.67
C LYS A 62 -17.35 11.69 11.76
N GLY A 63 -16.58 10.80 12.39
CA GLY A 63 -17.06 9.94 13.47
C GLY A 63 -18.00 8.81 13.03
N HIS A 64 -18.10 8.55 11.72
CA HIS A 64 -18.93 7.45 11.20
C HIS A 64 -18.49 6.08 11.71
N ASP A 65 -17.17 5.83 11.78
CA ASP A 65 -16.58 4.63 12.37
C ASP A 65 -15.31 5.00 13.16
N PRO A 66 -15.32 4.87 14.49
CA PRO A 66 -14.18 5.22 15.36
C PRO A 66 -12.88 4.46 15.03
N ARG A 67 -12.97 3.32 14.35
CA ARG A 67 -11.79 2.55 13.91
C ARG A 67 -10.96 3.31 12.87
N PHE A 68 -11.57 4.24 12.13
CA PHE A 68 -10.89 5.08 11.15
C PHE A 68 -10.53 6.48 11.67
N GLU A 69 -10.65 6.72 12.98
CA GLU A 69 -10.07 7.92 13.59
C GLU A 69 -8.54 7.84 13.56
N PHE A 70 -7.90 8.98 13.30
CA PHE A 70 -6.45 9.04 13.16
C PHE A 70 -5.70 8.41 14.34
N ASP A 71 -6.04 8.80 15.57
CA ASP A 71 -5.33 8.31 16.76
C ASP A 71 -5.54 6.80 16.95
N THR A 72 -6.72 6.25 16.61
CA THR A 72 -6.99 4.81 16.64
C THR A 72 -6.05 4.05 15.71
N ILE A 73 -6.01 4.42 14.43
CA ILE A 73 -5.15 3.75 13.43
C ILE A 73 -3.67 3.94 13.80
N PHE A 74 -3.28 5.18 14.15
CA PHE A 74 -1.91 5.52 14.47
C PHE A 74 -1.38 4.71 15.65
N GLU A 75 -2.15 4.59 16.72
CA GLU A 75 -1.74 3.86 17.90
C GLU A 75 -1.69 2.34 17.70
N GLU A 76 -2.57 1.79 16.86
CA GLU A 76 -2.56 0.38 16.48
C GLU A 76 -1.34 0.03 15.61
N GLN A 77 -0.97 0.92 14.69
CA GLN A 77 0.06 0.63 13.67
C GLN A 77 1.47 1.14 14.03
N VAL A 78 1.59 2.13 14.92
CA VAL A 78 2.90 2.72 15.30
C VAL A 78 3.30 2.31 16.72
N GLU A 79 4.43 1.60 16.80
CA GLU A 79 5.01 1.16 18.08
C GLU A 79 5.40 2.36 18.95
N LYS A 80 5.18 2.24 20.27
CA LYS A 80 5.31 3.34 21.23
C LYS A 80 6.63 4.11 21.14
N HIS A 81 7.76 3.44 20.92
CA HIS A 81 9.08 4.08 20.83
C HIS A 81 9.28 4.95 19.59
N ASN A 82 8.44 4.81 18.56
CA ASN A 82 8.50 5.62 17.34
C ASN A 82 7.44 6.73 17.30
N ARG A 83 6.40 6.70 18.16
CA ARG A 83 5.20 7.53 18.02
C ARG A 83 5.50 9.03 17.92
N ASP A 84 6.30 9.59 18.82
CA ASP A 84 6.57 11.03 18.84
C ASP A 84 7.20 11.56 17.55
N TRP A 85 8.13 10.78 17.00
CA TRP A 85 8.81 11.11 15.75
C TRP A 85 7.92 10.83 14.53
N ALA A 86 7.31 9.64 14.48
CA ALA A 86 6.51 9.17 13.35
C ALA A 86 5.26 10.03 13.14
N ARG A 87 4.66 10.57 14.20
CA ARG A 87 3.52 11.50 14.09
C ARG A 87 3.85 12.72 13.25
N LYS A 88 5.02 13.33 13.46
CA LYS A 88 5.47 14.51 12.70
C LYS A 88 5.90 14.13 11.28
N ALA A 89 6.64 13.04 11.15
CA ALA A 89 7.14 12.55 9.87
C ALA A 89 6.00 12.11 8.93
N GLY A 90 5.05 11.33 9.43
CA GLY A 90 3.87 10.88 8.70
C GLY A 90 3.00 12.04 8.24
N LEU A 91 2.72 13.00 9.11
CA LEU A 91 2.00 14.22 8.75
C LEU A 91 2.69 14.99 7.62
N TYR A 92 4.03 15.12 7.66
CA TYR A 92 4.77 15.78 6.60
C TYR A 92 4.59 15.08 5.24
N VAL A 93 4.70 13.73 5.21
CA VAL A 93 4.51 12.96 3.98
C VAL A 93 3.07 13.07 3.48
N PHE A 94 2.08 13.02 4.39
CA PHE A 94 0.68 13.21 4.07
C PHE A 94 0.40 14.57 3.44
N GLU A 95 0.93 15.65 4.01
CA GLU A 95 0.76 17.00 3.44
C GLU A 95 1.44 17.14 2.07
N CYS A 96 2.56 16.45 1.84
CA CYS A 96 3.16 16.37 0.49
C CYS A 96 2.25 15.64 -0.49
N TYR A 97 1.66 14.51 -0.10
CA TYR A 97 0.71 13.75 -0.93
C TYR A 97 -0.56 14.57 -1.23
N LYS A 98 -1.08 15.29 -0.25
CA LYS A 98 -2.21 16.22 -0.40
C LYS A 98 -1.87 17.37 -1.35
N THR A 99 -0.74 18.04 -1.14
CA THR A 99 -0.31 19.19 -1.96
C THR A 99 -0.05 18.79 -3.40
N SER A 100 0.39 17.55 -3.64
CA SER A 100 0.58 17.01 -5.00
C SER A 100 -0.71 16.84 -5.82
N GLY A 101 -1.88 16.99 -5.19
CA GLY A 101 -3.18 16.70 -5.77
C GLY A 101 -3.51 15.21 -5.89
N ALA A 102 -2.58 14.30 -5.61
CA ALA A 102 -2.83 12.86 -5.70
C ALA A 102 -3.93 12.41 -4.72
N LEU A 103 -3.99 13.01 -3.52
CA LEU A 103 -5.05 12.76 -2.55
C LEU A 103 -6.44 13.09 -3.13
N ASN A 104 -6.57 14.24 -3.80
CA ASN A 104 -7.85 14.71 -4.33
C ASN A 104 -8.29 13.93 -5.56
N ASP A 105 -7.36 13.53 -6.43
CA ASP A 105 -7.67 12.70 -7.59
C ASP A 105 -8.26 11.36 -7.15
N LEU A 106 -7.62 10.69 -6.18
CA LEU A 106 -8.14 9.44 -5.65
C LEU A 106 -9.45 9.68 -4.87
N LEU A 107 -9.60 10.80 -4.13
CA LEU A 107 -10.89 11.12 -3.49
C LEU A 107 -12.03 11.19 -4.52
N TYR A 108 -11.77 11.83 -5.66
CA TYR A 108 -12.74 11.92 -6.75
C TYR A 108 -13.08 10.54 -7.31
N GLU A 109 -12.09 9.68 -7.55
CA GLU A 109 -12.34 8.31 -8.00
C GLU A 109 -13.17 7.49 -6.99
N LEU A 110 -12.84 7.60 -5.70
CA LEU A 110 -13.54 6.87 -4.63
C LEU A 110 -14.97 7.36 -4.44
N ALA A 111 -15.22 8.67 -4.51
CA ALA A 111 -16.57 9.23 -4.40
C ALA A 111 -17.48 8.82 -5.58
N ASN A 112 -16.91 8.46 -6.72
CA ASN A 112 -17.63 7.99 -7.90
C ASN A 112 -17.55 6.45 -8.07
N SER A 113 -17.03 5.72 -7.09
CA SER A 113 -16.95 4.27 -7.13
C SER A 113 -18.34 3.62 -7.18
N LYS A 114 -18.43 2.45 -7.80
CA LYS A 114 -19.71 1.72 -7.96
C LYS A 114 -20.24 1.14 -6.65
N SER A 115 -19.38 1.00 -5.65
CA SER A 115 -19.67 0.49 -4.32
C SER A 115 -18.78 1.18 -3.29
N ASP A 116 -19.24 1.27 -2.05
CA ASP A 116 -18.47 1.85 -0.95
C ASP A 116 -17.04 1.27 -0.89
N PRO A 117 -16.02 2.14 -0.92
CA PRO A 117 -14.64 1.72 -0.78
C PRO A 117 -14.38 1.04 0.56
N ARG A 118 -13.60 -0.03 0.55
CA ARG A 118 -13.22 -0.80 1.72
C ARG A 118 -11.77 -0.46 2.09
N PHE A 119 -11.58 -0.01 3.32
CA PHE A 119 -10.28 0.32 3.89
C PHE A 119 -9.87 -0.73 4.92
N GLU A 120 -8.57 -1.02 5.02
CA GLU A 120 -7.93 -1.78 6.12
C GLU A 120 -8.74 -3.03 6.56
N PHE A 121 -8.97 -3.96 5.62
CA PHE A 121 -9.75 -5.17 5.91
C PHE A 121 -8.88 -6.42 5.79
N THR A 122 -9.22 -7.43 6.59
CA THR A 122 -8.52 -8.72 6.56
C THR A 122 -9.26 -9.69 5.67
N LEU A 123 -8.54 -10.40 4.82
CA LEU A 123 -9.04 -11.51 4.01
C LEU A 123 -8.21 -12.74 4.29
N ASP A 124 -8.87 -13.87 4.53
CA ASP A 124 -8.28 -15.19 4.60
C ASP A 124 -9.04 -16.16 3.70
N SER A 125 -8.29 -16.94 2.92
CA SER A 125 -8.87 -17.98 2.07
C SER A 125 -7.82 -18.99 1.64
N GLU A 126 -8.26 -20.17 1.23
CA GLU A 126 -7.41 -21.16 0.56
C GLU A 126 -7.48 -20.94 -0.95
N ILE A 127 -6.36 -20.56 -1.56
CA ILE A 127 -6.24 -20.36 -3.02
C ILE A 127 -5.44 -21.53 -3.58
N ASN A 128 -6.08 -22.40 -4.36
CA ASN A 128 -5.47 -23.60 -4.95
C ASN A 128 -4.70 -24.47 -3.93
N GLY A 129 -5.28 -24.71 -2.75
CA GLY A 129 -4.66 -25.50 -1.69
C GLY A 129 -3.65 -24.74 -0.81
N VAL A 130 -3.44 -23.44 -1.05
CA VAL A 130 -2.53 -22.60 -0.27
C VAL A 130 -3.33 -21.65 0.63
N PRO A 131 -3.24 -21.76 1.96
CA PRO A 131 -3.91 -20.83 2.85
C PRO A 131 -3.19 -19.48 2.83
N LEU A 132 -3.89 -18.43 2.38
CA LEU A 132 -3.38 -17.08 2.25
C LEU A 132 -4.10 -16.13 3.22
N LEU A 133 -3.36 -15.15 3.73
CA LEU A 133 -3.88 -14.02 4.51
C LEU A 133 -3.38 -12.71 3.92
N GLY A 134 -4.30 -11.79 3.66
CA GLY A 134 -4.02 -10.45 3.13
C GLY A 134 -4.68 -9.36 3.95
N LYS A 135 -4.04 -8.18 3.93
CA LYS A 135 -4.59 -6.94 4.49
C LYS A 135 -4.40 -5.81 3.48
N PRO A 136 -5.27 -5.70 2.47
CA PRO A 136 -5.20 -4.60 1.52
C PRO A 136 -5.45 -3.26 2.21
N ASP A 137 -4.74 -2.23 1.78
CA ASP A 137 -4.96 -0.87 2.27
C ASP A 137 -6.32 -0.31 1.81
N LEU A 138 -6.63 -0.49 0.53
CA LEU A 138 -7.83 0.01 -0.12
C LEU A 138 -8.28 -0.92 -1.24
N TYR A 139 -9.58 -1.19 -1.27
CA TYR A 139 -10.27 -1.86 -2.36
C TYR A 139 -11.54 -1.11 -2.73
N TYR A 140 -11.77 -0.93 -4.02
CA TYR A 140 -13.02 -0.35 -4.53
C TYR A 140 -13.34 -0.88 -5.91
N ILE A 141 -14.61 -0.73 -6.31
CA ILE A 141 -15.04 -0.99 -7.68
C ILE A 141 -15.08 0.36 -8.40
N HIS A 142 -14.23 0.53 -9.41
CA HIS A 142 -14.24 1.71 -10.27
C HIS A 142 -15.61 1.90 -10.91
N HIS A 143 -15.98 3.13 -11.31
CA HIS A 143 -17.29 3.42 -11.90
C HIS A 143 -17.58 2.58 -13.16
N ASP A 144 -16.55 2.26 -13.94
CA ASP A 144 -16.61 1.37 -15.11
C ASP A 144 -16.64 -0.14 -14.75
N GLY A 145 -16.72 -0.49 -13.47
CA GLY A 145 -16.93 -1.85 -12.98
C GLY A 145 -15.66 -2.66 -12.70
N SER A 146 -14.46 -2.11 -12.89
CA SER A 146 -13.22 -2.82 -12.57
C SER A 146 -12.90 -2.81 -11.07
N PRO A 147 -12.57 -3.97 -10.46
CA PRO A 147 -12.04 -4.02 -9.11
C PRO A 147 -10.62 -3.46 -9.09
N ILE A 148 -10.36 -2.54 -8.15
CA ILE A 148 -9.06 -1.91 -7.96
C ILE A 148 -8.57 -2.23 -6.55
N ILE A 149 -7.33 -2.70 -6.49
CA ILE A 149 -6.59 -2.85 -5.24
C ILE A 149 -5.48 -1.80 -5.23
N LEU A 150 -5.48 -0.97 -4.20
CA LEU A 150 -4.48 0.06 -4.00
C LEU A 150 -3.74 -0.22 -2.71
N ASP A 151 -2.41 -0.09 -2.77
CA ASP A 151 -1.52 -0.23 -1.61
C ASP A 151 -0.56 0.97 -1.55
N TRP A 152 -0.68 1.80 -0.52
CA TRP A 152 0.12 3.02 -0.44
C TRP A 152 1.57 2.68 -0.07
N LYS A 153 2.53 3.20 -0.83
CA LYS A 153 3.96 3.01 -0.55
C LYS A 153 4.68 4.31 -0.23
N VAL A 154 5.16 4.45 1.00
CA VAL A 154 6.07 5.54 1.39
C VAL A 154 7.52 5.11 1.17
N ASN A 155 8.22 5.78 0.26
CA ASN A 155 9.62 5.53 -0.06
C ASN A 155 10.45 6.81 0.01
N GLY A 156 11.74 6.66 0.33
CA GLY A 156 12.72 7.74 0.20
C GLY A 156 12.75 8.78 1.31
N PHE A 157 11.71 8.90 2.15
CA PHE A 157 11.66 9.91 3.23
C PHE A 157 12.85 9.80 4.20
N CYS A 158 13.18 8.58 4.64
CA CYS A 158 14.32 8.33 5.54
C CYS A 158 15.64 8.07 4.78
N SER A 159 15.67 8.24 3.46
CA SER A 159 16.87 7.97 2.67
C SER A 159 17.90 9.07 2.86
N LYS A 160 19.19 8.70 2.98
CA LYS A 160 20.31 9.64 3.00
C LYS A 160 20.43 10.42 1.68
N TYR A 161 20.01 9.80 0.58
CA TYR A 161 20.07 10.36 -0.78
C TYR A 161 18.67 10.49 -1.35
N ALA A 162 18.46 11.46 -2.25
CA ALA A 162 17.21 11.59 -2.97
C ALA A 162 16.89 10.27 -3.70
N LYS A 163 15.69 9.72 -3.44
CA LYS A 163 15.21 8.49 -4.07
C LYS A 163 14.20 8.86 -5.14
N SER A 164 14.49 8.51 -6.39
CA SER A 164 13.53 8.62 -7.49
C SER A 164 12.40 7.60 -7.33
N PRO A 165 11.20 7.87 -7.87
CA PRO A 165 10.17 6.85 -8.02
C PRO A 165 10.70 5.62 -8.75
N ASN A 166 10.12 4.45 -8.47
CA ASN A 166 10.47 3.24 -9.20
C ASN A 166 10.14 3.38 -10.71
N LYS A 167 10.69 2.49 -11.52
CA LYS A 167 10.47 2.53 -12.98
C LYS A 167 8.98 2.37 -13.28
N GLY A 168 8.52 3.06 -14.33
CA GLY A 168 7.16 2.87 -14.86
C GLY A 168 6.05 3.68 -14.20
N TYR A 169 6.38 4.62 -13.31
CA TYR A 169 5.38 5.54 -12.74
C TYR A 169 4.66 6.34 -13.85
N LEU A 170 3.33 6.31 -13.82
CA LEU A 170 2.46 7.02 -14.76
C LEU A 170 2.40 8.52 -14.51
N ARG A 171 2.56 8.96 -13.26
CA ARG A 171 2.48 10.36 -12.85
C ARG A 171 3.60 10.66 -11.87
N ILE A 172 4.56 11.48 -12.28
CA ILE A 172 5.61 12.01 -11.40
C ILE A 172 5.16 13.36 -10.92
N ARG A 173 4.90 13.45 -9.62
CA ARG A 173 4.37 14.64 -9.00
C ARG A 173 5.38 15.08 -7.93
N ASP A 174 6.27 16.01 -8.27
CA ASP A 174 7.27 16.57 -7.34
C ASP A 174 7.36 18.10 -7.41
N GLY A 175 8.23 18.70 -6.59
CA GLY A 175 8.54 20.14 -6.63
C GLY A 175 7.67 21.05 -5.77
N TRP A 176 6.73 20.54 -4.98
CA TRP A 176 5.76 21.36 -4.22
C TRP A 176 6.38 22.21 -3.10
N LYS A 177 7.57 21.82 -2.64
CA LYS A 177 8.32 22.51 -1.58
C LYS A 177 9.70 22.95 -2.06
N GLY A 178 9.95 23.00 -3.38
CA GLY A 178 11.28 23.29 -3.91
C GLY A 178 11.31 23.37 -5.43
N VAL A 179 12.48 23.11 -6.01
CA VAL A 179 12.64 23.07 -7.46
C VAL A 179 12.09 21.72 -7.96
N PRO A 180 11.10 21.72 -8.87
CA PRO A 180 10.59 20.49 -9.48
C PRO A 180 11.70 19.75 -10.21
N SER A 181 11.60 18.41 -10.27
CA SER A 181 12.54 17.66 -11.10
C SER A 181 12.26 17.91 -12.58
N ARG A 182 13.20 17.52 -13.45
CA ARG A 182 13.03 17.59 -14.90
C ARG A 182 11.77 16.87 -15.40
N ASN A 183 11.29 15.88 -14.66
CA ASN A 183 10.14 15.06 -15.04
C ASN A 183 8.88 15.41 -14.22
N ALA A 184 8.85 16.55 -13.53
CA ALA A 184 7.68 17.01 -12.81
C ALA A 184 6.45 17.09 -13.75
N ASN A 185 5.32 16.56 -13.29
CA ASN A 185 4.07 16.39 -14.04
C ASN A 185 4.18 15.52 -15.31
N GLY A 186 5.32 14.84 -15.50
CA GLY A 186 5.54 13.89 -16.57
C GLY A 186 5.27 12.44 -16.12
N MET A 187 5.73 11.52 -16.96
CA MET A 187 5.72 10.08 -16.70
C MET A 187 7.14 9.53 -16.77
N HIS A 188 7.38 8.36 -16.19
CA HIS A 188 8.66 7.67 -16.34
C HIS A 188 8.89 7.27 -17.81
N LYS A 189 10.15 7.23 -18.27
CA LYS A 189 10.51 6.80 -19.66
C LYS A 189 10.11 5.36 -20.04
N HIS A 190 9.66 4.58 -19.06
CA HIS A 190 9.17 3.20 -19.21
C HIS A 190 7.69 3.12 -18.80
N ALA A 191 6.98 4.24 -18.99
CA ALA A 191 5.53 4.30 -18.84
C ALA A 191 4.93 4.45 -20.23
N GLN A 192 4.12 3.47 -20.63
CA GLN A 192 3.25 3.56 -21.79
C GLN A 192 1.81 3.52 -21.28
N PRO A 193 1.16 4.68 -21.10
CA PRO A 193 -0.17 4.74 -20.53
C PRO A 193 -1.20 4.16 -21.50
N MET A 194 -2.02 3.22 -21.02
CA MET A 194 -3.19 2.72 -21.72
C MET A 194 -4.38 2.76 -20.76
N ARG A 195 -5.56 3.14 -21.27
CA ARG A 195 -6.79 3.10 -20.49
C ARG A 195 -7.43 1.72 -20.64
N ILE A 196 -7.50 0.95 -19.56
CA ILE A 196 -8.18 -0.33 -19.50
C ILE A 196 -9.31 -0.20 -18.46
N ASN A 197 -10.54 -0.44 -18.90
CA ASN A 197 -11.75 -0.33 -18.07
C ASN A 197 -11.82 0.98 -17.26
N GLY A 198 -11.53 2.10 -17.94
CA GLY A 198 -11.57 3.42 -17.33
C GLY A 198 -10.31 3.85 -16.59
N VAL A 199 -9.46 2.90 -16.21
CA VAL A 199 -8.27 3.15 -15.39
C VAL A 199 -7.04 3.28 -16.28
N LEU A 200 -6.23 4.30 -16.01
CA LEU A 200 -4.96 4.49 -16.72
C LEU A 200 -3.91 3.57 -16.09
N ILE A 201 -3.41 2.60 -16.86
CA ILE A 201 -2.38 1.67 -16.42
C ILE A 201 -1.11 1.82 -17.26
N ASN A 202 0.02 1.34 -16.75
CA ASN A 202 1.24 1.22 -17.52
C ASN A 202 1.32 -0.18 -18.17
N ILE A 203 1.45 -0.24 -19.49
CA ILE A 203 1.53 -1.52 -20.22
C ILE A 203 2.95 -1.86 -20.72
N SER A 204 3.95 -1.00 -20.51
CA SER A 204 5.29 -1.23 -21.08
C SER A 204 6.23 -2.06 -20.21
N ILE A 205 5.89 -2.30 -18.94
CA ILE A 205 6.71 -3.08 -18.02
C ILE A 205 5.81 -3.77 -16.99
N PHE A 206 6.17 -4.99 -16.60
CA PHE A 206 5.46 -5.72 -15.56
C PHE A 206 5.90 -5.27 -14.15
N LEU A 207 5.00 -5.39 -13.17
CA LEU A 207 5.29 -4.92 -11.81
C LEU A 207 6.39 -5.77 -11.15
N GLU A 208 6.47 -7.06 -11.46
CA GLU A 208 7.49 -7.98 -10.95
C GLU A 208 8.90 -7.65 -11.43
N ASP A 209 9.04 -7.03 -12.61
CA ASP A 209 10.32 -6.52 -13.12
C ASP A 209 10.76 -5.21 -12.42
N VAL A 210 9.82 -4.54 -11.76
CA VAL A 210 10.06 -3.32 -10.99
C VAL A 210 10.32 -3.65 -9.52
N ASP A 211 9.42 -4.41 -8.90
CA ASP A 211 9.48 -4.88 -7.53
C ASP A 211 8.65 -6.17 -7.36
N ALA A 212 9.32 -7.31 -7.34
CA ALA A 212 8.69 -8.62 -7.17
C ALA A 212 7.93 -8.77 -5.84
N THR A 213 8.31 -8.03 -4.79
CA THR A 213 7.61 -8.07 -3.51
C THR A 213 6.26 -7.37 -3.62
N TRP A 214 6.22 -6.22 -4.28
CA TRP A 214 4.96 -5.50 -4.53
C TRP A 214 4.04 -6.28 -5.47
N ALA A 215 4.58 -6.86 -6.53
CA ALA A 215 3.83 -7.73 -7.43
C ALA A 215 3.21 -8.93 -6.70
N THR A 216 3.99 -9.60 -5.85
CA THR A 216 3.51 -10.73 -5.02
C THR A 216 2.40 -10.28 -4.07
N GLN A 217 2.58 -9.13 -3.42
CA GLN A 217 1.61 -8.56 -2.49
C GLN A 217 0.28 -8.25 -3.17
N LEU A 218 0.29 -7.49 -4.25
CA LEU A 218 -0.92 -7.09 -4.97
C LEU A 218 -1.61 -8.28 -5.64
N SER A 219 -0.86 -9.26 -6.15
CA SER A 219 -1.42 -10.50 -6.71
C SER A 219 -2.11 -11.33 -5.64
N THR A 220 -1.50 -11.47 -4.46
CA THR A 220 -2.11 -12.15 -3.31
C THR A 220 -3.42 -11.47 -2.92
N TYR A 221 -3.45 -10.14 -2.89
CA TYR A 221 -4.67 -9.39 -2.58
C TYR A 221 -5.73 -9.56 -3.65
N ALA A 222 -5.36 -9.59 -4.93
CA ALA A 222 -6.28 -9.82 -6.04
C ALA A 222 -6.98 -11.16 -5.92
N TRP A 223 -6.23 -12.23 -5.67
CA TRP A 223 -6.80 -13.57 -5.49
C TRP A 223 -7.71 -13.65 -4.27
N LEU A 224 -7.29 -13.06 -3.15
CA LEU A 224 -8.12 -13.00 -1.95
C LEU A 224 -9.41 -12.19 -2.15
N CYS A 225 -9.38 -11.18 -3.02
CA CYS A 225 -10.55 -10.41 -3.44
C CYS A 225 -11.41 -11.10 -4.52
N GLY A 226 -11.06 -12.34 -4.91
CA GLY A 226 -11.84 -13.16 -5.83
C GLY A 226 -11.40 -13.15 -7.28
N ALA A 227 -10.24 -12.54 -7.61
CA ALA A 227 -9.66 -12.69 -8.95
C ALA A 227 -9.19 -14.15 -9.15
N GLU A 228 -9.45 -14.72 -10.32
CA GLU A 228 -8.97 -16.05 -10.66
C GLU A 228 -7.45 -16.05 -10.83
N VAL A 229 -6.80 -17.15 -10.49
CA VAL A 229 -5.34 -17.27 -10.70
C VAL A 229 -5.06 -17.26 -12.21
N GLY A 230 -4.24 -16.29 -12.63
CA GLY A 230 -3.91 -16.07 -14.05
C GLY A 230 -4.85 -15.11 -14.77
N SER A 231 -5.90 -14.58 -14.12
CA SER A 231 -6.74 -13.54 -14.71
C SER A 231 -6.05 -12.18 -14.71
N GLU A 232 -6.49 -11.30 -15.60
CA GLU A 232 -6.12 -9.89 -15.56
C GLU A 232 -6.83 -9.19 -14.39
N PHE A 233 -6.11 -8.32 -13.69
CA PHE A 233 -6.66 -7.43 -12.66
C PHE A 233 -5.88 -6.13 -12.64
N VAL A 234 -6.49 -5.07 -12.08
CA VAL A 234 -5.87 -3.76 -11.98
C VAL A 234 -5.45 -3.51 -10.53
N CYS A 235 -4.19 -3.11 -10.36
CA CYS A 235 -3.63 -2.71 -9.08
C CYS A 235 -2.96 -1.35 -9.18
N ALA A 236 -2.89 -0.64 -8.06
CA ALA A 236 -2.30 0.69 -7.94
C ALA A 236 -1.36 0.76 -6.72
N LEU A 237 -0.35 1.63 -6.84
CA LEU A 237 0.70 1.87 -5.84
C LEU A 237 0.96 3.38 -5.67
#